data_AF-A0A5J4YB34-F1
#
_entry.id   AF-A0A5J4YB34-F1
#
_cell.length_a   1.000
_cell.length_b   1.000
_cell.length_c   1.000
_cell.angle_alpha   90.00
_cell.angle_beta   90.00
_cell.angle_gamma   90.00
#
_symmetry.space_group_name_H-M   'P 1'
#
loop_
_entity.id
_entity.type
_entity.pdbx_description
1 polymer ?
#
loop_
_entity_poly.entity_id
_entity_poly.type
_entity_poly.pdbx_seq_one_letter_code
_entity_poly.pdbx_strand_id
1 'polypeptide(L)'
;MQSVPWYKGASKDAHQAITRSTTMKYKLQAIDAYIDSKMNVYLDMRMNPHDQSGFLQRKIEQLARCLPDSDADLLRARGSYFIEHIAGLCNQWSRKSTFSTSASATAAFQADRAFNWSDGLAIIKLYLLRNTHKKQGPRARFEAMREARHAVQAATAFPKPPQWQTELDQFMQQEAMQGVLADPGYYSETAAKVLNTAPQHKVVSLADRYFYSKIVTSWSVAVNQGHIDDKLYALLPQLRSPELQQIVQDRAECCKATMRYMLRNHIAQQSRHHHAADYAASFVQAANSSTPSSGAADSKGVSFVAVPDGETLQPNGVQKAKAKPHRGATL
;
A
#
# COMPACT_ATOMS: atom_id res chain seq x y z
N MET A 1 -34.73 -9.10 9.38
CA MET A 1 -33.51 -9.38 8.61
C MET A 1 -32.75 -10.48 9.35
N GLN A 2 -32.76 -11.71 8.83
CA GLN A 2 -32.00 -12.82 9.43
C GLN A 2 -30.57 -12.79 8.89
N SER A 3 -29.58 -12.69 9.77
CA SER A 3 -28.17 -12.77 9.45
C SER A 3 -27.81 -14.21 9.07
N VAL A 4 -27.17 -14.40 7.91
CA VAL A 4 -26.61 -15.70 7.52
C VAL A 4 -25.44 -16.02 8.48
N PRO A 5 -25.51 -17.11 9.26
CA PRO A 5 -24.46 -17.45 10.22
C PRO A 5 -23.17 -17.80 9.48
N TRP A 6 -22.04 -17.36 10.03
CA TRP A 6 -20.71 -17.56 9.47
C TRP A 6 -20.38 -19.07 9.49
N TYR A 7 -20.27 -19.68 8.32
CA TYR A 7 -20.27 -21.14 8.09
C TYR A 7 -18.92 -21.82 8.42
N LYS A 8 -18.97 -22.98 9.10
CA LYS A 8 -17.82 -23.89 9.33
C LYS A 8 -17.99 -25.21 8.55
N GLY A 9 -17.79 -25.17 7.24
CA GLY A 9 -16.87 -26.09 6.55
C GLY A 9 -17.14 -27.60 6.38
N ALA A 10 -18.36 -28.15 6.42
CA ALA A 10 -18.60 -29.53 5.93
C ALA A 10 -19.30 -29.55 4.55
N SER A 11 -18.87 -30.44 3.64
CA SER A 11 -19.48 -30.56 2.29
C SER A 11 -20.97 -30.92 2.33
N LYS A 12 -21.44 -31.55 3.42
CA LYS A 12 -22.85 -31.87 3.68
C LYS A 12 -23.69 -30.60 3.90
N ASP A 13 -23.14 -29.61 4.57
CA ASP A 13 -23.86 -28.37 4.89
C ASP A 13 -23.92 -27.45 3.65
N ALA A 14 -22.85 -27.43 2.84
CA ALA A 14 -22.84 -26.74 1.56
C ALA A 14 -23.86 -27.33 0.57
N HIS A 15 -23.95 -28.66 0.50
CA HIS A 15 -24.97 -29.34 -0.30
C HIS A 15 -26.38 -28.89 0.10
N GLN A 16 -26.71 -28.97 1.40
CA GLN A 16 -28.03 -28.53 1.88
C GLN A 16 -28.30 -27.06 1.61
N ALA A 17 -27.32 -26.18 1.81
CA ALA A 17 -27.47 -24.74 1.59
C ALA A 17 -27.73 -24.41 0.10
N ILE A 18 -27.03 -25.07 -0.82
CA ILE A 18 -27.21 -24.87 -2.27
C ILE A 18 -28.58 -25.39 -2.71
N THR A 19 -28.93 -26.63 -2.34
CA THR A 19 -30.19 -27.27 -2.78
C THR A 19 -31.44 -26.59 -2.20
N ARG A 20 -31.38 -26.10 -0.95
CA ARG A 20 -32.52 -25.43 -0.30
C ARG A 20 -32.68 -23.96 -0.68
N SER A 21 -31.68 -23.37 -1.35
CA SER A 21 -31.73 -21.96 -1.74
C SER A 21 -32.73 -21.75 -2.88
N THR A 22 -33.75 -20.94 -2.62
CA THR A 22 -34.84 -20.67 -3.56
C THR A 22 -34.52 -19.58 -4.59
N THR A 23 -33.44 -18.82 -4.38
CA THR A 23 -33.02 -17.75 -5.29
C THR A 23 -31.59 -17.99 -5.77
N MET A 24 -31.32 -17.58 -7.02
CA MET A 24 -29.96 -17.62 -7.59
C MET A 24 -28.95 -16.87 -6.70
N LYS A 25 -29.38 -15.78 -6.06
CA LYS A 25 -28.56 -15.01 -5.10
C LYS A 25 -28.07 -15.86 -3.94
N TYR A 26 -28.97 -16.56 -3.24
CA TYR A 26 -28.58 -17.38 -2.10
C TYR A 26 -27.77 -18.62 -2.53
N LYS A 27 -28.05 -19.18 -3.71
CA LYS A 27 -27.24 -20.26 -4.30
C LYS A 27 -25.79 -19.83 -4.52
N LEU A 28 -25.58 -18.69 -5.19
CA LEU A 28 -24.23 -18.15 -5.44
C LEU A 28 -23.50 -17.83 -4.13
N GLN A 29 -24.20 -17.28 -3.13
CA GLN A 29 -23.61 -17.03 -1.81
C GLN A 29 -23.19 -18.33 -1.10
N ALA A 30 -24.00 -19.39 -1.18
CA ALA A 30 -23.65 -20.69 -0.61
C ALA A 30 -22.46 -21.35 -1.32
N ILE A 31 -22.39 -21.22 -2.66
CA ILE A 31 -21.27 -21.68 -3.48
C ILE A 31 -19.98 -20.92 -3.12
N ASP A 32 -20.02 -19.59 -3.09
CA ASP A 32 -18.86 -18.76 -2.75
C ASP A 32 -18.38 -19.07 -1.33
N ALA A 33 -19.29 -19.25 -0.37
CA ALA A 33 -18.95 -19.63 1.00
C ALA A 33 -18.29 -21.02 1.08
N TYR A 34 -18.73 -21.98 0.28
CA TYR A 34 -18.09 -23.29 0.18
C TYR A 34 -16.67 -23.18 -0.38
N ILE A 35 -16.49 -22.46 -1.49
CA ILE A 35 -15.19 -22.26 -2.13
C ILE A 35 -14.24 -21.55 -1.15
N ASP A 36 -14.68 -20.47 -0.51
CA ASP A 36 -13.90 -19.74 0.48
C ASP A 36 -13.50 -20.66 1.64
N SER A 37 -14.42 -21.47 2.17
CA SER A 37 -14.07 -22.44 3.22
C SER A 37 -12.99 -23.43 2.78
N LYS A 38 -12.97 -23.85 1.51
CA LYS A 38 -11.93 -24.76 1.01
C LYS A 38 -10.61 -24.06 0.77
N MET A 39 -10.64 -22.79 0.37
CA MET A 39 -9.44 -21.97 0.24
C MET A 39 -8.81 -21.65 1.60
N ASN A 40 -9.62 -21.32 2.61
CA ASN A 40 -9.14 -20.90 3.94
C ASN A 40 -8.33 -21.99 4.63
N VAL A 41 -8.82 -23.23 4.60
CA VAL A 41 -8.14 -24.40 5.18
C VAL A 41 -6.73 -24.58 4.59
N TYR A 42 -6.52 -24.16 3.34
CA TYR A 42 -5.28 -24.41 2.61
C TYR A 42 -4.32 -23.22 2.59
N LEU A 43 -4.83 -21.99 2.72
CA LEU A 43 -4.00 -20.80 2.91
C LEU A 43 -3.27 -20.83 4.26
N ASP A 44 -3.86 -21.46 5.28
CA ASP A 44 -3.19 -21.74 6.56
C ASP A 44 -1.99 -22.71 6.39
N MET A 45 -1.97 -23.51 5.32
CA MET A 45 -0.91 -24.48 5.02
C MET A 45 0.19 -23.93 4.10
N ARG A 46 0.15 -22.64 3.72
CA ARG A 46 1.14 -21.96 2.86
C ARG A 46 1.47 -22.70 1.55
N MET A 47 0.51 -23.40 0.97
CA MET A 47 0.70 -24.11 -0.29
C MET A 47 0.86 -23.14 -1.47
N ASN A 48 1.62 -23.56 -2.49
CA ASN A 48 1.75 -22.77 -3.71
C ASN A 48 0.41 -22.70 -4.49
N PRO A 49 0.21 -21.72 -5.38
CA PRO A 49 -1.05 -21.54 -6.11
C PRO A 49 -1.48 -22.75 -6.97
N HIS A 50 -0.52 -23.52 -7.48
CA HIS A 50 -0.79 -24.69 -8.33
C HIS A 50 -1.38 -25.86 -7.54
N ASP A 51 -0.87 -26.12 -6.34
CA ASP A 51 -1.42 -27.19 -5.50
C ASP A 51 -2.80 -26.81 -4.94
N GLN A 52 -3.01 -25.51 -4.70
CA GLN A 52 -4.31 -24.98 -4.29
C GLN A 52 -5.38 -25.13 -5.37
N SER A 53 -5.05 -24.88 -6.65
CA SER A 53 -6.01 -25.07 -7.74
C SER A 53 -6.40 -26.54 -7.89
N GLY A 54 -5.44 -27.46 -7.88
CA GLY A 54 -5.71 -28.91 -7.98
C GLY A 54 -6.50 -29.46 -6.78
N PHE A 55 -6.29 -28.91 -5.58
CA PHE A 55 -7.13 -29.23 -4.44
C PHE A 55 -8.56 -28.70 -4.59
N LEU A 56 -8.71 -27.41 -4.94
CA LEU A 56 -10.01 -26.77 -5.08
C LEU A 56 -10.85 -27.47 -6.16
N GLN A 57 -10.24 -27.82 -7.29
CA GLN A 57 -10.89 -28.57 -8.36
C GLN A 57 -11.43 -29.92 -7.86
N ARG A 58 -10.63 -30.70 -7.12
CA ARG A 58 -11.10 -31.97 -6.54
C ARG A 58 -12.28 -31.77 -5.59
N LYS A 59 -12.29 -30.69 -4.81
CA LYS A 59 -13.40 -30.39 -3.88
C LYS A 59 -14.66 -29.89 -4.58
N ILE A 60 -14.51 -29.16 -5.67
CA ILE A 60 -15.62 -28.77 -6.54
C ILE A 60 -16.27 -30.02 -7.13
N GLU A 61 -15.49 -30.91 -7.75
CA GLU A 61 -16.01 -32.13 -8.37
C GLU A 61 -16.65 -33.10 -7.37
N GLN A 62 -16.12 -33.18 -6.15
CA GLN A 62 -16.72 -33.98 -5.08
C GLN A 62 -18.13 -33.50 -4.72
N LEU A 63 -18.33 -32.18 -4.60
CA LEU A 63 -19.64 -31.62 -4.28
C LEU A 63 -20.59 -31.63 -5.49
N ALA A 64 -20.06 -31.38 -6.69
CA ALA A 64 -20.84 -31.37 -7.94
C ALA A 64 -21.56 -32.70 -8.20
N ARG A 65 -20.93 -33.85 -7.90
CA ARG A 65 -21.54 -35.19 -8.03
C ARG A 65 -22.76 -35.43 -7.14
N CYS A 66 -22.92 -34.62 -6.10
CA CYS A 66 -24.04 -34.72 -5.17
C CYS A 66 -25.14 -33.70 -5.46
N LEU A 67 -24.92 -32.75 -6.37
CA LEU A 67 -25.88 -31.69 -6.69
C LEU A 67 -26.68 -32.04 -7.96
N PRO A 68 -27.89 -31.47 -8.11
CA PRO A 68 -28.58 -31.48 -9.40
C PRO A 68 -27.72 -30.84 -10.50
N ASP A 69 -27.83 -31.31 -11.74
CA ASP A 69 -26.97 -30.89 -12.86
C ASP A 69 -26.85 -29.36 -13.01
N SER A 70 -27.96 -28.63 -12.92
CA SER A 70 -27.97 -27.16 -12.99
C SER A 70 -27.15 -26.48 -11.89
N ASP A 71 -27.14 -27.02 -10.67
CA ASP A 71 -26.38 -26.47 -9.54
C ASP A 71 -24.92 -26.93 -9.59
N ALA A 72 -24.68 -28.15 -10.10
CA ALA A 72 -23.34 -28.68 -10.35
C ALA A 72 -22.60 -27.84 -11.41
N ASP A 73 -23.27 -27.50 -12.51
CA ASP A 73 -22.69 -26.65 -13.56
C ASP A 73 -22.42 -25.24 -13.06
N LEU A 74 -23.32 -24.68 -12.24
CA LEU A 74 -23.11 -23.39 -11.60
C LEU A 74 -21.89 -23.43 -10.66
N LEU A 75 -21.75 -24.47 -9.84
CA LEU A 75 -20.60 -24.68 -8.96
C LEU A 75 -19.30 -24.83 -9.76
N ARG A 76 -19.30 -25.59 -10.86
CA ARG A 76 -18.13 -25.75 -11.74
C ARG A 76 -17.73 -24.44 -12.40
N ALA A 77 -18.67 -23.73 -13.01
CA ALA A 77 -18.41 -22.45 -13.66
C ALA A 77 -17.84 -21.43 -12.66
N ARG A 78 -18.45 -21.34 -11.47
CA ARG A 78 -17.97 -20.45 -10.41
C ARG A 78 -16.62 -20.88 -9.87
N GLY A 79 -16.39 -22.18 -9.71
CA GLY A 79 -15.13 -22.74 -9.24
C GLY A 79 -13.96 -22.51 -10.20
N SER A 80 -14.17 -22.74 -11.51
CA SER A 80 -13.17 -22.47 -12.56
C SER A 80 -12.72 -21.02 -12.54
N TYR A 81 -13.66 -20.09 -12.34
CA TYR A 81 -13.34 -18.66 -12.22
C TYR A 81 -12.38 -18.34 -11.07
N PHE A 82 -12.51 -19.01 -9.92
CA PHE A 82 -11.59 -18.83 -8.79
C PHE A 82 -10.24 -19.50 -9.03
N ILE A 83 -10.25 -20.67 -9.66
CA ILE A 83 -9.02 -21.39 -10.01
C ILE A 83 -8.16 -20.56 -10.96
N GLU A 84 -8.75 -19.94 -11.97
CA GLU A 84 -8.06 -19.05 -12.91
C GLU A 84 -7.39 -17.87 -12.18
N HIS A 85 -8.01 -17.36 -11.12
CA HIS A 85 -7.56 -16.19 -10.37
C HIS A 85 -6.92 -16.54 -9.01
N ILE A 86 -6.51 -17.79 -8.82
CA ILE A 86 -6.06 -18.31 -7.52
C ILE A 86 -4.83 -17.56 -6.98
N ALA A 87 -3.91 -17.15 -7.85
CA ALA A 87 -2.74 -16.36 -7.46
C ALA A 87 -3.14 -14.97 -6.91
N GLY A 88 -4.12 -14.31 -7.53
CA GLY A 88 -4.66 -13.04 -7.06
C GLY A 88 -5.35 -13.20 -5.70
N LEU A 89 -6.11 -14.28 -5.52
CA LEU A 89 -6.74 -14.62 -4.25
C LEU A 89 -5.72 -14.89 -3.15
N CYS A 90 -4.66 -15.66 -3.42
CA CYS A 90 -3.56 -15.89 -2.48
C CYS A 90 -2.90 -14.58 -2.04
N ASN A 91 -2.66 -13.65 -2.95
CA ASN A 91 -2.10 -12.33 -2.65
C ASN A 91 -3.07 -11.45 -1.83
N GLN A 92 -4.35 -11.43 -2.20
CA GLN A 92 -5.38 -10.73 -1.43
C GLN A 92 -5.47 -11.27 0.01
N TRP A 93 -5.37 -12.59 0.16
CA TRP A 93 -5.38 -13.27 1.45
C TRP A 93 -4.11 -13.03 2.27
N SER A 94 -2.92 -13.12 1.66
CA SER A 94 -1.67 -12.83 2.37
C SER A 94 -1.64 -11.38 2.88
N ARG A 95 -2.19 -10.42 2.10
CA ARG A 95 -2.36 -9.04 2.54
C ARG A 95 -3.36 -8.87 3.69
N LYS A 96 -4.32 -9.79 3.82
CA LYS A 96 -5.31 -9.81 4.91
C LYS A 96 -4.80 -10.52 6.16
N SER A 97 -3.94 -11.55 6.02
CA SER A 97 -3.45 -12.39 7.13
C SER A 97 -2.14 -11.90 7.74
N THR A 98 -1.18 -11.46 6.92
CA THR A 98 0.17 -11.08 7.38
C THR A 98 0.19 -9.70 8.04
N PHE A 99 -0.80 -8.87 7.74
CA PHE A 99 -1.02 -7.57 8.37
C PHE A 99 -2.46 -7.52 8.85
N SER A 100 -2.64 -7.41 10.16
CA SER A 100 -3.93 -7.05 10.76
C SER A 100 -4.66 -6.03 9.89
N THR A 101 -5.89 -6.36 9.49
CA THR A 101 -6.93 -5.39 9.11
C THR A 101 -6.58 -4.41 7.99
N SER A 102 -5.87 -4.82 6.92
CA SER A 102 -5.72 -3.95 5.74
C SER A 102 -7.10 -3.54 5.20
N ALA A 103 -7.43 -2.25 5.34
CA ALA A 103 -8.74 -1.72 4.98
C ALA A 103 -8.97 -1.80 3.46
N SER A 104 -7.92 -1.64 2.65
CA SER A 104 -7.99 -1.81 1.19
C SER A 104 -8.22 -3.27 0.80
N ALA A 105 -7.54 -4.23 1.44
CA ALA A 105 -7.77 -5.65 1.20
C ALA A 105 -9.18 -6.07 1.63
N THR A 106 -9.68 -5.50 2.72
CA THR A 106 -11.06 -5.73 3.19
C THR A 106 -12.07 -5.17 2.20
N ALA A 107 -11.88 -3.93 1.73
CA ALA A 107 -12.76 -3.32 0.73
C ALA A 107 -12.74 -4.07 -0.61
N ALA A 108 -11.56 -4.47 -1.09
CA ALA A 108 -11.40 -5.28 -2.30
C ALA A 108 -12.12 -6.62 -2.18
N PHE A 109 -11.88 -7.35 -1.08
CA PHE A 109 -12.54 -8.63 -0.81
C PHE A 109 -14.07 -8.48 -0.76
N GLN A 110 -14.58 -7.48 -0.05
CA GLN A 110 -16.03 -7.24 0.02
C GLN A 110 -16.61 -6.86 -1.35
N ALA A 111 -15.91 -6.06 -2.15
CA ALA A 111 -16.34 -5.69 -3.50
C ALA A 111 -16.31 -6.88 -4.48
N ASP A 112 -15.34 -7.79 -4.34
CA ASP A 112 -15.24 -9.05 -5.10
C ASP A 112 -16.35 -10.06 -4.78
N ARG A 113 -16.96 -9.94 -3.60
CA ARG A 113 -18.04 -10.79 -3.08
C ARG A 113 -19.43 -10.19 -3.24
N ALA A 114 -19.51 -8.95 -3.73
CA ALA A 114 -20.76 -8.27 -3.89
C ALA A 114 -21.63 -9.00 -4.93
N PHE A 115 -22.93 -9.16 -4.62
CA PHE A 115 -23.84 -9.96 -5.44
C PHE A 115 -24.00 -9.37 -6.84
N ASN A 116 -24.12 -8.05 -6.91
CA ASN A 116 -24.12 -7.33 -8.17
C ASN A 116 -22.97 -6.34 -8.20
N TRP A 117 -22.72 -5.86 -9.40
CA TRP A 117 -21.71 -4.87 -9.69
C TRP A 117 -21.86 -3.58 -8.86
N SER A 118 -23.07 -3.00 -8.81
CA SER A 118 -23.37 -1.74 -8.13
C SER A 118 -23.06 -1.79 -6.63
N ASP A 119 -23.31 -2.92 -5.99
CA ASP A 119 -22.98 -3.16 -4.58
C ASP A 119 -21.46 -3.11 -4.37
N GLY A 120 -20.69 -3.75 -5.26
CA GLY A 120 -19.22 -3.77 -5.19
C GLY A 120 -18.61 -2.39 -5.42
N LEU A 121 -19.16 -1.65 -6.39
CA LEU A 121 -18.88 -0.23 -6.61
C LEU A 121 -19.11 0.61 -5.36
N ALA A 122 -20.26 0.46 -4.70
CA ALA A 122 -20.62 1.24 -3.52
C ALA A 122 -19.62 1.03 -2.37
N ILE A 123 -19.15 -0.21 -2.18
CA ILE A 123 -18.12 -0.54 -1.19
C ILE A 123 -16.81 0.20 -1.50
N ILE A 124 -16.35 0.19 -2.75
CA ILE A 124 -15.15 0.94 -3.15
C ILE A 124 -15.35 2.44 -2.96
N LYS A 125 -16.47 3.01 -3.47
CA LYS A 125 -16.76 4.44 -3.34
C LYS A 125 -16.73 4.88 -1.87
N LEU A 126 -17.32 4.09 -0.97
CA LEU A 126 -17.26 4.33 0.47
C LEU A 126 -15.83 4.28 1.02
N TYR A 127 -15.02 3.31 0.60
CA TYR A 127 -13.62 3.23 0.98
C TYR A 127 -12.82 4.46 0.53
N LEU A 128 -13.03 4.92 -0.71
CA LEU A 128 -12.39 6.13 -1.23
C LEU A 128 -12.74 7.36 -0.38
N LEU A 129 -14.03 7.55 -0.05
CA LEU A 129 -14.49 8.66 0.79
C LEU A 129 -13.84 8.67 2.17
N ARG A 130 -13.72 7.49 2.79
CA ARG A 130 -13.11 7.35 4.13
C ARG A 130 -11.63 7.76 4.17
N ASN A 131 -10.95 7.76 3.03
CA ASN A 131 -9.56 8.24 2.94
C ASN A 131 -9.46 9.77 2.82
N THR A 132 -10.57 10.47 2.64
CA THR A 132 -10.58 11.93 2.59
C THR A 132 -10.70 12.54 3.99
N HIS A 133 -10.00 13.66 4.21
CA HIS A 133 -10.04 14.40 5.47
C HIS A 133 -10.82 15.70 5.30
N LYS A 134 -11.55 16.14 6.35
CA LYS A 134 -12.41 17.34 6.32
C LYS A 134 -11.68 18.65 5.94
N LYS A 135 -10.36 18.70 6.14
CA LYS A 135 -9.51 19.87 5.88
C LYS A 135 -8.79 19.84 4.52
N GLN A 136 -8.96 18.78 3.75
CA GLN A 136 -8.34 18.67 2.42
C GLN A 136 -9.13 19.50 1.41
N GLY A 137 -8.41 20.30 0.62
CA GLY A 137 -8.99 20.94 -0.56
C GLY A 137 -9.19 19.94 -1.71
N PRO A 138 -9.74 20.39 -2.85
CA PRO A 138 -10.11 19.52 -3.95
C PRO A 138 -8.98 18.64 -4.48
N ARG A 139 -7.79 19.22 -4.71
CA ARG A 139 -6.65 18.47 -5.27
C ARG A 139 -6.09 17.48 -4.26
N ALA A 140 -5.99 17.87 -2.98
CA ALA A 140 -5.59 16.94 -1.92
C ALA A 140 -6.54 15.75 -1.77
N ARG A 141 -7.87 15.99 -1.85
CA ARG A 141 -8.89 14.92 -1.81
C ARG A 141 -8.79 13.98 -3.01
N PHE A 142 -8.62 14.55 -4.21
CA PHE A 142 -8.46 13.75 -5.42
C PHE A 142 -7.26 12.80 -5.30
N GLU A 143 -6.12 13.31 -4.81
CA GLU A 143 -4.93 12.50 -4.58
C GLU A 143 -5.13 11.42 -3.51
N ALA A 144 -5.84 11.72 -2.42
CA ALA A 144 -6.16 10.73 -1.39
C ALA A 144 -7.02 9.58 -1.95
N MET A 145 -8.04 9.91 -2.74
CA MET A 145 -8.88 8.92 -3.38
C MET A 145 -8.12 8.14 -4.46
N ARG A 146 -7.20 8.77 -5.18
CA ARG A 146 -6.37 8.11 -6.19
C ARG A 146 -5.46 7.06 -5.57
N GLU A 147 -4.76 7.40 -4.48
CA GLU A 147 -3.95 6.44 -3.73
C GLU A 147 -4.81 5.29 -3.17
N ALA A 148 -5.97 5.61 -2.59
CA ALA A 148 -6.90 4.61 -2.09
C ALA A 148 -7.39 3.65 -3.19
N ARG A 149 -7.70 4.17 -4.39
CA ARG A 149 -8.05 3.35 -5.56
C ARG A 149 -6.92 2.43 -5.95
N HIS A 150 -5.68 2.92 -6.05
CA HIS A 150 -4.53 2.08 -6.37
C HIS A 150 -4.31 0.96 -5.34
N ALA A 151 -4.49 1.28 -4.06
CA ALA A 151 -4.38 0.28 -2.99
C ALA A 151 -5.46 -0.82 -3.11
N VAL A 152 -6.70 -0.46 -3.44
CA VAL A 152 -7.78 -1.43 -3.65
C VAL A 152 -7.52 -2.26 -4.90
N GLN A 153 -7.16 -1.62 -6.03
CA GLN A 153 -6.83 -2.33 -7.28
C GLN A 153 -5.71 -3.35 -7.08
N ALA A 154 -4.66 -2.97 -6.36
CA ALA A 154 -3.55 -3.88 -6.05
C ALA A 154 -3.94 -5.04 -5.12
N ALA A 155 -5.03 -4.90 -4.34
CA ALA A 155 -5.56 -5.92 -3.45
C ALA A 155 -6.74 -6.70 -4.03
N THR A 156 -7.19 -6.36 -5.24
CA THR A 156 -8.31 -7.02 -5.90
C THR A 156 -7.83 -8.33 -6.50
N ALA A 157 -8.59 -9.42 -6.32
CA ALA A 157 -8.22 -10.71 -6.89
C ALA A 157 -8.75 -10.91 -8.31
N PHE A 158 -9.90 -10.29 -8.61
CA PHE A 158 -10.64 -10.51 -9.85
C PHE A 158 -10.60 -9.31 -10.78
N PRO A 159 -10.59 -9.53 -12.11
CA PRO A 159 -10.73 -8.48 -13.10
C PRO A 159 -12.10 -7.82 -12.98
N LYS A 160 -12.16 -6.56 -13.41
CA LYS A 160 -13.29 -5.69 -13.11
C LYS A 160 -13.94 -5.20 -14.39
N PRO A 161 -15.28 -5.02 -14.38
CA PRO A 161 -15.98 -4.52 -15.54
C PRO A 161 -15.32 -3.23 -16.06
N PRO A 162 -15.18 -3.04 -17.38
CA PRO A 162 -14.57 -1.85 -17.96
C PRO A 162 -15.19 -0.56 -17.42
N GLN A 163 -16.50 -0.57 -17.17
CA GLN A 163 -17.25 0.57 -16.62
C GLN A 163 -16.81 0.96 -15.21
N TRP A 164 -16.05 0.12 -14.46
CA TRP A 164 -15.58 0.51 -13.11
C TRP A 164 -14.82 1.79 -13.14
N GLN A 165 -13.89 1.84 -14.09
CA GLN A 165 -12.87 2.87 -14.10
C GLN A 165 -13.55 4.20 -14.33
N THR A 166 -14.39 4.28 -15.37
CA THR A 166 -15.17 5.46 -15.71
C THR A 166 -16.07 5.92 -14.55
N GLU A 167 -16.81 5.01 -13.91
CA GLU A 167 -17.68 5.38 -12.79
C GLU A 167 -16.91 5.87 -11.55
N LEU A 168 -15.77 5.24 -11.24
CA LEU A 168 -14.91 5.69 -10.14
C LEU A 168 -14.23 7.02 -10.46
N ASP A 169 -13.83 7.24 -11.71
CA ASP A 169 -13.25 8.49 -12.18
C ASP A 169 -14.25 9.64 -12.05
N GLN A 170 -15.48 9.45 -12.54
CA GLN A 170 -16.55 10.43 -12.39
C GLN A 170 -16.86 10.74 -10.93
N PHE A 171 -16.96 9.69 -10.10
CA PHE A 171 -17.17 9.82 -8.67
C PHE A 171 -16.05 10.60 -7.99
N MET A 172 -14.79 10.24 -8.25
CA MET A 172 -13.63 10.93 -7.67
C MET A 172 -13.58 12.40 -8.08
N GLN A 173 -13.90 12.73 -9.33
CA GLN A 173 -13.99 14.12 -9.79
C GLN A 173 -15.07 14.89 -9.04
N GLN A 174 -16.29 14.34 -8.94
CA GLN A 174 -17.40 14.97 -8.23
C GLN A 174 -17.08 15.18 -6.75
N GLU A 175 -16.57 14.16 -6.06
CA GLU A 175 -16.27 14.20 -4.62
C GLU A 175 -15.03 15.02 -4.27
N ALA A 176 -14.07 15.15 -5.20
CA ALA A 176 -12.96 16.06 -5.06
C ALA A 176 -13.46 17.51 -5.06
N MET A 177 -14.39 17.85 -5.95
CA MET A 177 -14.95 19.21 -6.04
C MET A 177 -15.82 19.60 -4.84
N GLN A 178 -16.33 18.63 -4.08
CA GLN A 178 -16.97 18.88 -2.79
C GLN A 178 -15.98 19.29 -1.69
N GLY A 179 -14.68 19.18 -1.94
CA GLY A 179 -13.66 19.71 -1.06
C GLY A 179 -13.83 21.21 -0.89
N VAL A 180 -14.00 21.65 0.35
CA VAL A 180 -14.04 23.08 0.66
C VAL A 180 -12.66 23.65 0.36
N LEU A 181 -12.53 24.37 -0.75
CA LEU A 181 -11.54 25.43 -0.83
C LEU A 181 -11.96 26.40 0.26
N ALA A 182 -11.22 26.43 1.37
CA ALA A 182 -11.39 27.52 2.30
C ALA A 182 -11.31 28.82 1.49
N ASP A 183 -12.26 29.73 1.71
CA ASP A 183 -12.37 30.96 0.95
C ASP A 183 -10.98 31.55 0.68
N PRO A 184 -10.65 31.94 -0.56
CA PRO A 184 -9.30 32.39 -0.92
C PRO A 184 -8.72 33.39 0.09
N GLY A 185 -9.56 34.24 0.69
CA GLY A 185 -9.17 35.17 1.74
C GLY A 185 -8.74 34.53 3.07
N TYR A 186 -9.39 33.47 3.56
CA TYR A 186 -9.30 33.11 4.98
C TYR A 186 -7.92 32.57 5.42
N TYR A 187 -7.14 31.93 4.53
CA TYR A 187 -5.83 31.35 4.89
C TYR A 187 -4.65 31.83 4.07
N SER A 188 -4.88 32.55 2.96
CA SER A 188 -3.81 33.01 2.07
C SER A 188 -3.68 34.52 1.98
N GLU A 189 -4.66 35.30 2.47
CA GLU A 189 -4.61 36.76 2.44
C GLU A 189 -3.44 37.34 3.24
N THR A 190 -3.19 36.82 4.45
CA THR A 190 -2.03 37.24 5.26
C THR A 190 -0.72 36.94 4.54
N ALA A 191 -0.61 35.78 3.89
CA ALA A 191 0.58 35.41 3.14
C ALA A 191 0.75 36.30 1.90
N ALA A 192 -0.33 36.58 1.17
CA ALA A 192 -0.34 37.47 0.02
C ALA A 192 0.07 38.90 0.39
N LYS A 193 -0.47 39.46 1.49
CA LYS A 193 -0.09 40.79 2.01
C LYS A 193 1.41 40.87 2.31
N VAL A 194 1.96 39.86 2.98
CA VAL A 194 3.38 39.79 3.31
C VAL A 194 4.23 39.67 2.05
N LEU A 195 3.86 38.79 1.10
CA LEU A 195 4.62 38.60 -0.14
C LEU A 195 4.59 39.84 -1.04
N ASN A 196 3.44 40.53 -1.15
CA ASN A 196 3.29 41.74 -1.97
C ASN A 196 4.06 42.96 -1.44
N THR A 197 4.40 42.99 -0.16
CA THR A 197 5.09 44.11 0.49
C THR A 197 6.55 43.79 0.84
N ALA A 198 6.96 42.53 0.69
CA ALA A 198 8.30 42.08 1.00
C ALA A 198 9.32 42.64 -0.02
N PRO A 199 10.54 42.98 0.43
CA PRO A 199 11.62 43.29 -0.50
C PRO A 199 12.01 42.03 -1.29
N GLN A 200 12.37 42.21 -2.56
CA GLN A 200 12.56 41.12 -3.54
C GLN A 200 13.47 39.99 -3.04
N HIS A 201 14.56 40.32 -2.33
CA HIS A 201 15.49 39.33 -1.77
C HIS A 201 14.90 38.42 -0.67
N LYS A 202 13.75 38.77 -0.07
CA LYS A 202 13.06 37.96 0.96
C LYS A 202 11.90 37.14 0.42
N VAL A 203 11.44 37.40 -0.80
CA VAL A 203 10.25 36.74 -1.36
C VAL A 203 10.42 35.22 -1.42
N VAL A 204 11.59 34.75 -1.86
CA VAL A 204 11.90 33.30 -1.97
C VAL A 204 11.78 32.59 -0.62
N SER A 205 12.40 33.14 0.44
CA SER A 205 12.39 32.50 1.76
C SER A 205 11.02 32.55 2.43
N LEU A 206 10.24 33.61 2.18
CA LEU A 206 8.86 33.73 2.65
C LEU A 206 7.94 32.72 1.95
N ALA A 207 8.08 32.56 0.63
CA ALA A 207 7.32 31.58 -0.13
C ALA A 207 7.65 30.13 0.31
N ASP A 208 8.93 29.83 0.53
CA ASP A 208 9.35 28.54 1.09
C ASP A 208 8.69 28.29 2.44
N ARG A 209 8.84 29.23 3.38
CA ARG A 209 8.26 29.09 4.71
C ARG A 209 6.75 28.87 4.66
N TYR A 210 6.06 29.58 3.76
CA TYR A 210 4.64 29.38 3.54
C TYR A 210 4.33 27.93 3.16
N PHE A 211 4.91 27.40 2.09
CA PHE A 211 4.59 26.05 1.62
C PHE A 211 5.04 24.94 2.57
N TYR A 212 6.25 25.00 3.13
CA TYR A 212 6.71 24.01 4.10
C TYR A 212 5.82 23.99 5.36
N SER A 213 5.28 25.14 5.79
CA SER A 213 4.34 25.19 6.91
C SER A 213 2.97 24.55 6.63
N LYS A 214 2.63 24.26 5.36
CA LYS A 214 1.38 23.60 4.98
C LYS A 214 1.48 22.09 4.89
N ILE A 215 2.68 21.53 5.00
CA ILE A 215 2.86 20.09 4.99
C ILE A 215 2.23 19.49 6.25
N VAL A 216 1.31 18.55 6.06
CA VAL A 216 0.71 17.77 7.12
C VAL A 216 1.43 16.42 7.18
N THR A 217 2.18 16.20 8.26
CA THR A 217 3.06 15.03 8.40
C THR A 217 2.32 13.70 8.46
N SER A 218 1.04 13.70 8.86
CA SER A 218 0.19 12.52 8.86
C SER A 218 -0.44 12.19 7.50
N TRP A 219 -0.24 13.03 6.48
CA TRP A 219 -0.74 12.80 5.12
C TRP A 219 0.35 12.20 4.24
N SER A 220 -0.07 11.45 3.23
CA SER A 220 0.85 10.94 2.22
C SER A 220 1.47 12.08 1.39
N VAL A 221 2.54 11.76 0.66
CA VAL A 221 3.20 12.74 -0.20
C VAL A 221 2.28 13.22 -1.31
N ALA A 222 1.50 12.34 -1.96
CA ALA A 222 0.62 12.79 -3.04
C ALA A 222 -0.49 13.72 -2.52
N VAL A 223 -1.07 13.40 -1.36
CA VAL A 223 -2.07 14.25 -0.71
C VAL A 223 -1.48 15.61 -0.33
N ASN A 224 -0.27 15.64 0.22
CA ASN A 224 0.42 16.90 0.51
C ASN A 224 0.71 17.69 -0.76
N GLN A 225 1.06 17.05 -1.88
CA GLN A 225 1.25 17.74 -3.15
C GLN A 225 -0.04 18.39 -3.66
N GLY A 226 -1.15 17.65 -3.64
CA GLY A 226 -2.45 18.23 -3.94
C GLY A 226 -2.81 19.38 -2.99
N HIS A 227 -2.43 19.29 -1.71
CA HIS A 227 -2.63 20.37 -0.75
C HIS A 227 -1.83 21.62 -1.09
N ILE A 228 -0.56 21.47 -1.47
CA ILE A 228 0.27 22.59 -1.94
C ILE A 228 -0.34 23.22 -3.18
N ASP A 229 -0.86 22.43 -4.11
CA ASP A 229 -1.54 22.94 -5.31
C ASP A 229 -2.81 23.72 -4.98
N ASP A 230 -3.60 23.26 -4.01
CA ASP A 230 -4.77 24.01 -3.51
C ASP A 230 -4.33 25.34 -2.88
N LYS A 231 -3.23 25.36 -2.13
CA LYS A 231 -2.68 26.57 -1.50
C LYS A 231 -2.08 27.54 -2.50
N LEU A 232 -1.46 27.03 -3.56
CA LEU A 232 -0.93 27.83 -4.67
C LEU A 232 -2.09 28.45 -5.47
N TYR A 233 -3.10 27.65 -5.81
CA TYR A 233 -4.29 28.11 -6.55
C TYR A 233 -5.02 29.25 -5.84
N ALA A 234 -5.13 29.19 -4.51
CA ALA A 234 -5.74 30.28 -3.73
C ALA A 234 -4.84 31.54 -3.64
N LEU A 235 -3.51 31.36 -3.59
CA LEU A 235 -2.56 32.44 -3.37
C LEU A 235 -2.28 33.25 -4.64
N LEU A 236 -2.11 32.59 -5.79
CA LEU A 236 -1.67 33.24 -7.04
C LEU A 236 -2.52 34.46 -7.45
N PRO A 237 -3.87 34.40 -7.44
CA PRO A 237 -4.70 35.55 -7.84
C PRO A 237 -4.57 36.78 -6.94
N GLN A 238 -3.99 36.63 -5.73
CA GLN A 238 -3.84 37.72 -4.76
C GLN A 238 -2.47 38.42 -4.85
N LEU A 239 -1.57 37.93 -5.71
CA LEU A 239 -0.24 38.49 -5.91
C LEU A 239 -0.27 39.56 -7.00
N ARG A 240 0.31 40.72 -6.70
CA ARG A 240 0.18 41.95 -7.51
C ARG A 240 1.01 41.97 -8.79
N SER A 241 2.10 41.20 -8.85
CA SER A 241 3.01 41.21 -10.00
C SER A 241 3.19 39.81 -10.60
N PRO A 242 3.33 39.69 -11.94
CA PRO A 242 3.60 38.42 -12.60
C PRO A 242 4.93 37.78 -12.15
N GLU A 243 5.96 38.57 -11.89
CA GLU A 243 7.26 38.08 -11.41
C GLU A 243 7.12 37.43 -10.03
N LEU A 244 6.34 38.06 -9.15
CA LEU A 244 6.04 37.51 -7.82
C LEU A 244 5.24 36.21 -7.93
N GLN A 245 4.27 36.15 -8.84
CA GLN A 245 3.52 34.92 -9.13
C GLN A 245 4.44 33.78 -9.57
N GLN A 246 5.36 34.05 -10.50
CA GLN A 246 6.33 33.06 -10.98
C GLN A 246 7.23 32.56 -9.85
N ILE A 247 7.81 33.46 -9.04
CA ILE A 247 8.66 33.07 -7.91
C ILE A 247 7.89 32.15 -6.95
N VAL A 248 6.67 32.53 -6.57
CA VAL A 248 5.85 31.73 -5.64
C VAL A 248 5.51 30.37 -6.24
N GLN A 249 5.18 30.31 -7.53
CA GLN A 249 4.93 29.06 -8.25
C GLN A 249 6.18 28.16 -8.27
N ASP A 250 7.36 28.70 -8.59
CA ASP A 250 8.61 27.95 -8.60
C ASP A 250 8.94 27.38 -7.21
N ARG A 251 8.66 28.13 -6.14
CA ARG A 251 8.86 27.66 -4.76
C ARG A 251 7.87 26.56 -4.36
N ALA A 252 6.63 26.63 -4.83
CA ALA A 252 5.67 25.53 -4.64
C ALA A 252 6.16 24.24 -5.33
N GLU A 253 6.62 24.33 -6.58
CA GLU A 253 7.18 23.20 -7.31
C GLU A 253 8.43 22.64 -6.64
N CYS A 254 9.33 23.51 -6.17
CA CYS A 254 10.52 23.11 -5.40
C CYS A 254 10.12 22.35 -4.13
N CYS A 255 9.14 22.85 -3.36
CA CYS A 255 8.61 22.17 -2.18
C CYS A 255 8.08 20.77 -2.52
N LYS A 256 7.30 20.63 -3.61
CA LYS A 256 6.78 19.34 -4.06
C LYS A 256 7.90 18.38 -4.47
N ALA A 257 8.92 18.88 -5.18
CA ALA A 257 10.08 18.08 -5.60
C ALA A 257 10.87 17.56 -4.38
N THR A 258 11.10 18.41 -3.38
CA THR A 258 11.76 18.03 -2.13
C THR A 258 11.03 16.90 -1.41
N MET A 259 9.69 16.96 -1.33
CA MET A 259 8.91 15.88 -0.72
C MET A 259 9.07 14.54 -1.47
N ARG A 260 9.08 14.54 -2.81
CA ARG A 260 9.32 13.31 -3.59
C ARG A 260 10.72 12.77 -3.36
N TYR A 261 11.71 13.64 -3.30
CA TYR A 261 13.10 13.27 -3.06
C TYR A 261 13.26 12.60 -1.69
N MET A 262 12.70 13.20 -0.63
CA MET A 262 12.74 12.63 0.72
C MET A 262 12.04 11.26 0.78
N LEU A 263 10.89 11.10 0.12
CA LEU A 263 10.20 9.81 0.05
C LEU A 263 11.04 8.73 -0.64
N ARG A 264 11.65 9.04 -1.79
CA ARG A 264 12.52 8.09 -2.50
C ARG A 264 13.71 7.67 -1.65
N ASN A 265 14.34 8.61 -0.97
CA ASN A 265 15.46 8.33 -0.07
C ASN A 265 15.03 7.44 1.11
N HIS A 266 13.86 7.71 1.69
CA HIS A 266 13.31 6.90 2.78
C HIS A 266 13.04 5.45 2.32
N ILE A 267 12.40 5.26 1.17
CA ILE A 267 12.14 3.94 0.58
C ILE A 267 13.47 3.21 0.30
N ALA A 268 14.45 3.90 -0.29
CA ALA A 268 15.76 3.32 -0.57
C ALA A 268 16.54 2.97 0.71
N GLN A 269 16.35 3.73 1.79
CA GLN A 269 16.93 3.41 3.09
C GLN A 269 16.26 2.19 3.73
N GLN A 270 14.93 2.10 3.71
CA GLN A 270 14.19 0.94 4.21
C GLN A 270 14.56 -0.35 3.46
N SER A 271 14.65 -0.30 2.13
CA SER A 271 15.08 -1.44 1.32
C SER A 271 16.49 -1.89 1.68
N ARG A 272 17.44 -0.96 1.87
CA ARG A 272 18.80 -1.29 2.34
C ARG A 272 18.81 -1.95 3.72
N HIS A 273 18.00 -1.48 4.66
CA HIS A 273 17.88 -2.11 5.97
C HIS A 273 17.27 -3.51 5.89
N HIS A 274 16.27 -3.73 5.03
CA HIS A 274 15.69 -5.05 4.81
C HIS A 274 16.70 -6.02 4.20
N HIS A 275 17.42 -5.61 3.16
CA HIS A 275 18.50 -6.42 2.58
C HIS A 275 19.63 -6.73 3.56
N ALA A 276 20.01 -5.78 4.42
CA ALA A 276 21.00 -6.02 5.47
C ALA A 276 20.48 -7.03 6.52
N ALA A 277 19.19 -6.97 6.88
CA ALA A 277 18.56 -7.93 7.78
C ALA A 277 18.48 -9.34 7.15
N ASP A 278 18.13 -9.45 5.88
CA ASP A 278 18.10 -10.73 5.15
C ASP A 278 19.51 -11.33 5.00
N TYR A 279 20.51 -10.48 4.77
CA TYR A 279 21.91 -10.90 4.72
C TYR A 279 22.41 -11.37 6.09
N ALA A 280 22.09 -10.65 7.17
CA ALA A 280 22.43 -11.07 8.52
C ALA A 280 21.72 -12.38 8.92
N ALA A 281 20.44 -12.54 8.54
CA ALA A 281 19.69 -13.76 8.78
C ALA A 281 20.27 -14.96 8.02
N SER A 282 20.66 -14.77 6.75
CA SER A 282 21.30 -15.83 5.96
C SER A 282 22.70 -16.19 6.48
N PHE A 283 23.45 -15.23 7.02
CA PHE A 283 24.73 -15.49 7.69
C PHE A 283 24.56 -16.29 8.99
N VAL A 284 23.58 -15.96 9.83
CA VAL A 284 23.26 -16.72 11.06
C VAL A 284 22.78 -18.14 10.71
N GLN A 285 21.98 -18.29 9.65
CA GLN A 285 21.53 -19.60 9.19
C GLN A 285 22.69 -20.44 8.65
N ALA A 286 23.65 -19.82 7.95
CA ALA A 286 24.88 -20.48 7.49
C ALA A 286 25.82 -20.86 8.65
N ALA A 287 25.89 -20.05 9.70
CA ALA A 287 26.67 -20.35 10.91
C ALA A 287 26.06 -21.50 11.73
N ASN A 288 24.72 -21.58 11.78
CA ASN A 288 24.01 -22.66 12.48
C ASN A 288 23.96 -23.96 11.68
N SER A 289 24.10 -23.93 10.35
CA SER A 289 24.22 -25.12 9.50
C SER A 289 25.66 -25.66 9.39
N SER A 290 26.64 -24.92 9.91
CA SER A 290 28.06 -25.30 9.93
C SER A 290 28.55 -25.75 11.31
N THR A 291 27.67 -25.88 12.31
CA THR A 291 28.01 -26.51 13.59
C THR A 291 28.05 -28.03 13.42
N PRO A 292 29.22 -28.70 13.52
CA PRO A 292 29.27 -30.16 13.44
C PRO A 292 28.57 -30.75 14.65
N SER A 293 27.67 -31.71 14.43
CA SER A 293 27.11 -32.51 15.53
C SER A 293 28.27 -33.24 16.21
N SER A 294 28.60 -32.84 17.44
CA SER A 294 29.57 -33.56 18.27
C SER A 294 28.98 -34.93 18.63
N GLY A 295 29.39 -35.95 17.89
CA GLY A 295 29.14 -37.35 18.19
C GLY A 295 30.44 -38.14 18.02
N ALA A 296 30.86 -38.76 19.12
CA ALA A 296 31.94 -39.73 19.27
C ALA A 296 33.39 -39.20 19.22
N ALA A 297 34.00 -39.27 20.39
CA ALA A 297 35.44 -39.25 20.59
C ALA A 297 36.12 -40.36 19.79
N ASP A 298 37.23 -40.05 19.14
CA ASP A 298 38.34 -40.99 19.07
C ASP A 298 39.68 -40.26 19.00
N SER A 299 40.51 -40.56 19.99
CA SER A 299 41.84 -40.03 20.21
C SER A 299 42.84 -40.68 19.27
N LYS A 300 43.46 -39.92 18.35
CA LYS A 300 44.87 -40.13 17.96
C LYS A 300 45.52 -38.79 17.66
N GLY A 301 46.59 -38.52 18.39
CA GLY A 301 47.29 -37.24 18.39
C GLY A 301 48.01 -36.95 17.08
N VAL A 302 48.12 -35.65 16.79
CA VAL A 302 49.17 -35.11 15.94
C VAL A 302 49.76 -33.89 16.65
N SER A 303 51.09 -33.90 16.66
CA SER A 303 52.02 -33.08 17.43
C SER A 303 51.87 -31.58 17.21
N PHE A 304 51.96 -30.83 18.31
CA PHE A 304 52.29 -29.41 18.33
C PHE A 304 53.73 -29.22 17.83
N VAL A 305 53.92 -28.26 16.92
CA VAL A 305 55.19 -27.53 16.76
C VAL A 305 54.90 -26.11 17.21
N ALA A 306 55.57 -25.71 18.29
CA ALA A 306 55.53 -24.37 18.83
C ALA A 306 56.72 -23.53 18.31
N VAL A 307 56.66 -22.23 18.64
CA VAL A 307 57.74 -21.21 18.74
C VAL A 307 57.81 -20.25 17.53
N PRO A 308 58.05 -18.92 17.70
CA PRO A 308 57.76 -18.00 18.83
C PRO A 308 57.18 -16.61 18.43
N ASP A 309 56.73 -15.89 19.46
CA ASP A 309 56.76 -14.44 19.74
C ASP A 309 57.08 -13.41 18.64
N GLY A 310 56.26 -12.35 18.60
CA GLY A 310 56.71 -11.03 18.14
C GLY A 310 55.59 -10.04 17.82
N GLU A 311 55.54 -8.94 18.58
CA GLU A 311 54.93 -7.64 18.26
C GLU A 311 53.41 -7.42 18.50
N THR A 312 53.14 -7.05 19.76
CA THR A 312 52.22 -5.96 20.09
C THR A 312 52.52 -4.68 19.31
N LEU A 313 51.50 -4.04 18.71
CA LEU A 313 51.45 -2.58 18.51
C LEU A 313 50.01 -2.05 18.62
N GLN A 314 49.87 -1.02 19.45
CA GLN A 314 48.67 -0.27 19.83
C GLN A 314 48.09 0.63 18.72
N PRO A 315 46.87 1.19 18.90
CA PRO A 315 46.17 2.00 17.91
C PRO A 315 46.60 3.47 17.96
N ASN A 316 46.96 4.03 16.80
CA ASN A 316 47.09 5.47 16.52
C ASN A 316 46.51 5.71 15.12
N GLY A 317 45.72 6.73 14.80
CA GLY A 317 45.30 7.91 15.52
C GLY A 317 44.32 8.68 14.63
N VAL A 318 43.42 9.40 15.27
CA VAL A 318 42.51 10.38 14.66
C VAL A 318 43.32 11.50 14.02
N GLN A 319 43.05 11.84 12.75
CA GLN A 319 43.43 13.14 12.20
C GLN A 319 42.21 13.92 11.72
N LYS A 320 41.91 14.99 12.46
CA LYS A 320 41.02 16.09 12.13
C LYS A 320 41.70 16.97 11.07
N ALA A 321 41.07 17.18 9.92
CA ALA A 321 41.44 18.27 9.02
C ALA A 321 40.64 19.54 9.40
N LYS A 322 41.35 20.55 9.92
CA LYS A 322 40.87 21.93 10.11
C LYS A 322 41.20 22.74 8.85
N ALA A 323 40.20 23.47 8.37
CA ALA A 323 40.34 24.53 7.36
C ALA A 323 41.10 25.75 7.90
N LYS A 324 41.76 26.51 6.99
CA LYS A 324 41.93 27.97 7.07
C LYS A 324 42.26 28.57 5.67
N PRO A 325 42.11 29.90 5.48
CA PRO A 325 41.56 30.50 4.28
C PRO A 325 42.58 31.27 3.43
N HIS A 326 42.21 31.62 2.19
CA HIS A 326 42.88 32.66 1.41
C HIS A 326 41.93 33.82 1.06
N ARG A 327 42.19 35.00 1.65
CA ARG A 327 42.13 36.31 0.95
C ARG A 327 43.27 36.28 -0.07
N GLY A 328 43.22 36.83 -1.29
CA GLY A 328 42.47 37.93 -1.87
C GLY A 328 43.52 38.77 -2.63
N ALA A 329 43.36 39.00 -3.93
CA ALA A 329 44.10 40.02 -4.67
C ALA A 329 43.37 40.40 -5.95
N THR A 330 43.31 41.72 -6.13
CA THR A 330 42.77 42.58 -7.18
C THR A 330 43.43 42.36 -8.54
N LEU A 331 42.63 42.37 -9.61
CA LEU A 331 42.57 43.41 -10.65
C LEU A 331 41.29 43.22 -11.48
#